data_AF-A0A1V5JV85-F1
#
_entry.id   AF-A0A1V5JV85-F1
#
_cell.length_a   1.000
_cell.length_b   1.000
_cell.length_c   1.000
_cell.angle_alpha   90.00
_cell.angle_beta   90.00
_cell.angle_gamma   90.00
#
_symmetry.space_group_name_H-M   'P 1'
#
loop_
_entity.id
_entity.type
_entity.pdbx_description
1 polymer ?
#
loop_
_entity_poly.entity_id
_entity_poly.type
_entity_poly.pdbx_seq_one_letter_code
_entity_poly.pdbx_strand_id
1 'polypeptide(L)'
;MVWQARGVVLLLGARRGIPLQEVTPNEVKMGVTGFGNATKGQVQGMVQRILSLDHLPRPDDAADALGIALAGIALYRYTALSARGDLSGDGSR
;
A
#
# COMPACT_ATOMS: atom_id res chain seq x y z
N MET A 1 -21.68 -3.40 3.34
CA MET A 1 -21.52 -1.94 3.14
C MET A 1 -20.11 -1.54 2.69
N VAL A 2 -19.05 -2.26 3.07
CA VAL A 2 -17.65 -1.94 2.72
C VAL A 2 -17.36 -1.95 1.21
N TRP A 3 -17.99 -2.82 0.43
CA TRP A 3 -17.76 -2.89 -1.03
C TRP A 3 -18.35 -1.71 -1.81
N GLN A 4 -19.48 -1.15 -1.35
CA GLN A 4 -20.13 0.02 -1.94
C GLN A 4 -19.25 1.26 -1.77
N ALA A 5 -18.66 1.42 -0.58
CA ALA A 5 -17.74 2.52 -0.29
C ALA A 5 -16.47 2.44 -1.17
N ARG A 6 -15.90 1.24 -1.36
CA ARG A 6 -14.76 1.05 -2.28
C ARG A 6 -15.12 1.49 -3.71
N GLY A 7 -16.29 1.09 -4.23
CA GLY A 7 -16.73 1.48 -5.57
C GLY A 7 -16.80 2.99 -5.78
N VAL A 8 -17.29 3.74 -4.79
CA VAL A 8 -17.36 5.21 -4.83
C VAL A 8 -15.97 5.85 -4.80
N VAL A 9 -15.07 5.34 -3.96
CA VAL A 9 -13.68 5.83 -3.87
C VAL A 9 -12.91 5.59 -5.17
N LEU A 10 -13.05 4.41 -5.77
CA LEU A 10 -12.45 4.07 -7.06
C LEU A 10 -12.98 5.00 -8.18
N LEU A 11 -14.29 5.22 -8.24
CA LEU A 11 -14.90 6.12 -9.23
C LEU A 11 -14.42 7.57 -9.08
N LEU A 12 -14.30 8.07 -7.84
CA LEU A 12 -13.80 9.41 -7.55
C LEU A 12 -12.31 9.56 -7.87
N GLY A 13 -11.50 8.52 -7.60
CA GLY A 13 -10.09 8.48 -7.97
C GLY A 13 -9.89 8.54 -9.47
N ALA A 14 -10.62 7.70 -10.22
CA ALA A 14 -10.60 7.69 -11.69
C ALA A 14 -11.02 9.04 -12.28
N ARG A 15 -12.08 9.67 -11.74
CA ARG A 15 -12.54 11.00 -12.18
C ARG A 15 -11.54 12.12 -11.95
N ARG A 16 -10.63 11.99 -10.98
CA ARG A 16 -9.60 12.98 -10.67
C ARG A 16 -8.25 12.69 -11.33
N GLY A 17 -8.15 11.66 -12.17
CA GLY A 17 -6.89 11.26 -12.80
C GLY A 17 -5.86 10.73 -11.80
N ILE A 18 -6.30 10.30 -10.62
CA ILE A 18 -5.41 9.71 -9.61
C ILE A 18 -5.14 8.26 -10.05
N PRO A 19 -3.87 7.86 -10.25
CA PRO A 19 -3.54 6.49 -10.61
C PRO A 19 -4.03 5.54 -9.52
N LEU A 20 -4.86 4.58 -9.93
CA LEU A 20 -5.42 3.56 -9.06
C LEU A 20 -4.58 2.30 -9.14
N GLN A 21 -4.10 1.85 -7.98
CA GLN A 21 -3.35 0.62 -7.85
C GLN A 21 -4.12 -0.33 -6.94
N GLU A 22 -4.52 -1.48 -7.49
CA GLU A 22 -5.08 -2.55 -6.69
C GLU A 22 -3.95 -3.32 -6.03
N VAL A 23 -4.05 -3.48 -4.71
CA VAL A 23 -3.09 -4.25 -3.91
C VAL A 23 -3.79 -5.49 -3.36
N THR A 24 -3.18 -6.65 -3.59
CA THR A 24 -3.59 -7.92 -3.01
C THR A 24 -3.22 -7.96 -1.51
N PRO A 25 -3.92 -8.76 -0.69
CA PRO A 25 -3.59 -8.88 0.73
C PRO A 25 -2.14 -9.29 1.00
N ASN A 26 -1.53 -10.09 0.11
CA ASN A 26 -0.12 -10.48 0.22
C ASN A 26 0.83 -9.34 -0.13
N GLU A 27 0.50 -8.50 -1.11
CA GLU A 27 1.26 -7.30 -1.42
C GLU A 27 1.17 -6.28 -0.27
N VAL A 28 0.03 -6.17 0.39
CA VAL A 28 -0.10 -5.34 1.60
C VAL A 28 0.85 -5.83 2.69
N LYS A 29 0.87 -7.14 2.95
CA LYS A 29 1.80 -7.74 3.91
C LYS A 29 3.25 -7.49 3.50
N MET A 30 3.64 -7.79 2.27
CA MET A 30 5.00 -7.51 1.78
C MET A 30 5.39 -6.03 1.89
N GLY A 31 4.50 -5.12 1.48
CA GLY A 31 4.80 -3.69 1.46
C GLY A 31 4.98 -3.08 2.85
N VAL A 32 4.30 -3.61 3.86
CA VAL A 32 4.37 -3.10 5.25
C VAL A 32 5.41 -3.83 6.09
N THR A 33 5.50 -5.16 5.99
CA THR A 33 6.34 -5.99 6.87
C THR A 33 7.58 -6.55 6.19
N GLY A 34 7.69 -6.45 4.86
CA GLY A 34 8.79 -7.01 4.08
C GLY A 34 8.63 -8.50 3.71
N PHE A 35 7.60 -9.18 4.21
CA PHE A 35 7.39 -10.62 3.98
C PHE A 35 5.89 -10.93 3.79
N GLY A 36 5.54 -11.66 2.73
CA GLY A 36 4.14 -11.89 2.33
C GLY A 36 3.28 -12.72 3.30
N ASN A 37 3.90 -13.40 4.28
CA ASN A 37 3.21 -14.27 5.24
C ASN A 37 2.91 -13.61 6.60
N ALA A 38 3.03 -12.29 6.71
CA ALA A 38 2.76 -11.60 7.97
C ALA A 38 1.30 -11.74 8.43
N THR A 39 1.11 -11.86 9.75
CA THR A 39 -0.21 -11.89 10.38
C THR A 39 -0.80 -10.49 10.51
N LYS A 40 -2.12 -10.40 10.69
CA LYS A 40 -2.82 -9.10 10.84
C LYS A 40 -2.23 -8.26 11.98
N GLY A 41 -1.91 -8.88 13.12
CA GLY A 41 -1.28 -8.21 14.26
C GLY A 41 0.15 -7.73 13.97
N GLN A 42 0.92 -8.48 13.16
CA GLN A 42 2.25 -8.04 12.73
C GLN A 42 2.20 -6.83 11.81
N VAL A 43 1.23 -6.80 10.88
CA VAL A 43 1.00 -5.65 10.01
C VAL A 43 0.62 -4.43 10.86
N GLN A 44 -0.32 -4.55 11.79
CA GLN A 44 -0.73 -3.45 12.67
C GLN A 44 0.41 -2.94 13.56
N GLY A 45 1.23 -3.82 14.14
CA GLY A 45 2.40 -3.44 14.91
C GLY A 45 3.48 -2.75 14.08
N MET A 46 3.65 -3.16 12.81
CA MET A 46 4.56 -2.48 11.88
C MET A 46 4.03 -1.11 11.48
N VAL A 47 2.72 -0.96 11.23
CA VAL A 47 2.09 0.35 10.98
C VAL A 47 2.33 1.29 12.17
N GLN A 48 2.14 0.79 13.40
CA GLN A 48 2.42 1.56 14.61
C GLN A 48 3.87 2.06 14.65
N ARG A 49 4.85 1.17 14.38
CA ARG A 49 6.28 1.53 14.37
C ARG A 49 6.63 2.51 13.24
N ILE A 50 6.14 2.27 12.03
CA ILE A 50 6.41 3.10 10.86
C ILE A 50 5.86 4.52 11.06
N LEU A 51 4.67 4.64 11.67
CA LEU A 51 4.04 5.92 11.96
C LEU A 51 4.42 6.49 13.33
N SER A 52 5.31 5.81 14.08
CA SER A 52 5.74 6.22 15.42
C SER A 52 4.57 6.55 16.35
N LEU A 53 3.55 5.70 16.37
CA LEU A 53 2.37 5.86 17.21
C LEU A 53 2.62 5.28 18.61
N ASP A 54 2.28 6.03 19.66
CA ASP A 54 2.44 5.60 21.06
C ASP A 54 1.60 4.36 21.40
N HIS A 55 0.47 4.19 20.71
CA HIS A 55 -0.45 3.08 20.91
C HIS A 55 -0.89 2.48 19.58
N LEU A 56 -1.34 1.22 19.62
CA LEU A 56 -1.97 0.58 18.47
C LEU A 56 -3.13 1.45 17.98
N PRO A 57 -3.19 1.79 16.68
CA PRO A 57 -4.25 2.61 16.14
C PRO A 57 -5.59 1.89 16.38
N ARG A 58 -6.46 2.53 17.16
CA ARG A 58 -7.85 2.10 17.38
C ARG A 58 -8.79 3.10 16.71
N PRO A 59 -9.87 2.65 16.06
CA PRO A 59 -10.32 1.25 15.89
C PRO A 59 -9.45 0.46 14.89
N ASP A 60 -9.55 -0.88 14.94
CA ASP A 60 -8.75 -1.80 14.09
C ASP A 60 -8.87 -1.48 12.58
N ASP A 61 -10.03 -0.96 12.15
CA ASP A 61 -10.27 -0.53 10.77
C ASP A 61 -9.36 0.63 10.33
N ALA A 62 -8.98 1.53 11.25
CA ALA A 62 -8.05 2.62 10.96
C ALA A 62 -6.63 2.09 10.76
N ALA A 63 -6.22 1.09 11.56
CA ALA A 63 -4.91 0.44 11.41
C ALA A 63 -4.81 -0.28 10.05
N ASP A 64 -5.89 -0.97 9.64
CA ASP A 64 -5.96 -1.64 8.35
C ASP A 64 -5.92 -0.64 7.18
N ALA A 65 -6.64 0.48 7.28
CA ALA A 65 -6.61 1.54 6.27
C ALA A 65 -5.21 2.17 6.12
N LEU A 66 -4.53 2.44 7.24
CA LEU A 66 -3.15 2.95 7.26
C LEU A 66 -2.16 1.93 6.67
N GLY A 67 -2.34 0.64 6.97
CA GLY A 67 -1.54 -0.44 6.38
C GLY A 67 -1.68 -0.53 4.87
N ILE A 68 -2.90 -0.42 4.35
CA ILE A 68 -3.16 -0.40 2.90
C ILE A 68 -2.52 0.83 2.25
N ALA A 69 -2.63 2.00 2.88
CA ALA A 69 -2.00 3.23 2.37
C ALA A 69 -0.48 3.13 2.30
N LEU A 70 0.16 2.61 3.37
CA LEU A 70 1.60 2.37 3.42
C LEU A 70 2.06 1.37 2.34
N ALA A 71 1.33 0.26 2.18
CA ALA A 71 1.59 -0.71 1.13
C ALA A 71 1.47 -0.09 -0.28
N GLY A 72 0.43 0.72 -0.50
CA GLY A 72 0.23 1.43 -1.76
C GLY A 72 1.38 2.38 -2.09
N ILE A 73 1.88 3.13 -1.10
CA ILE A 73 3.05 4.02 -1.28
C ILE A 73 4.31 3.20 -1.60
N ALA A 74 4.55 2.10 -0.87
CA ALA A 74 5.71 1.24 -1.10
C ALA A 74 5.68 0.62 -2.50
N LEU A 75 4.52 0.12 -2.93
CA LEU A 75 4.35 -0.50 -4.25
C LEU A 75 4.42 0.53 -5.38
N TYR A 76 3.81 1.71 -5.20
CA TYR A 76 3.93 2.81 -6.15
C TYR A 76 5.38 3.23 -6.36
N ARG A 77 6.17 3.34 -5.28
CA ARG A 77 7.60 3.63 -5.36
C ARG A 77 8.37 2.52 -6.07
N TYR A 78 8.05 1.25 -5.81
CA TYR A 78 8.67 0.13 -6.51
C TYR A 78 8.39 0.20 -8.02
N THR A 79 7.13 0.33 -8.43
CA THR A 79 6.76 0.45 -9.85
C THR A 79 7.39 1.68 -10.50
N ALA A 80 7.40 2.83 -9.81
CA ALA A 80 8.03 4.05 -10.32
C ALA A 80 9.56 3.94 -10.42
N LEU A 81 10.22 3.21 -9.51
CA LEU A 81 11.65 2.95 -9.56
C LEU A 81 12.00 1.94 -10.67
N SER A 82 11.21 0.88 -10.83
CA SER A 82 11.36 -0.06 -11.95
C SER A 82 11.19 0.63 -13.30
N ALA A 83 10.18 1.49 -13.44
CA ALA A 83 9.97 2.28 -14.65
C ALA A 83 11.09 3.29 -14.94
N ARG A 84 11.83 3.76 -13.91
CA ARG A 84 13.02 4.62 -14.08
C ARG A 84 14.29 3.83 -14.38
N GLY A 85 14.39 2.57 -13.95
CA GLY A 85 15.50 1.66 -14.25
C GLY A 85 15.59 1.28 -15.72
N ASP A 86 14.44 1.19 -16.40
CA ASP A 86 14.37 0.81 -17.82
C ASP A 86 14.85 1.91 -18.80
N LEU A 87 15.06 3.15 -18.34
CA LEU A 87 15.66 4.23 -19.15
C LEU A 87 17.20 4.25 -19.11
N SER A 88 17.84 3.31 -18.39
CA SER A 88 19.30 3.22 -18.27
C SER A 88 19.89 2.00 -19.00
N GLY A 89 19.05 1.23 -19.70
CA GLY A 89 19.42 -0.05 -20.34
C GLY A 89 19.54 -0.04 -21.87
N ASP A 90 19.24 1.05 -22.56
CA ASP A 90 19.47 1.16 -24.01
C ASP A 90 20.77 1.92 -24.30
N GLY A 91 21.88 1.17 -24.19
CA GLY A 91 23.21 1.74 -24.33
C GLY A 91 24.34 0.72 -24.37
N SER A 92 24.09 -0.51 -24.86
CA SER A 92 25.09 -1.38 -25.51
C SER A 92 24.49 -2.78 -25.75
N ARG A 93 23.99 -3.02 -26.96
CA ARG A 93 24.36 -4.13 -27.87
C ARG A 93 23.37 -4.27 -29.02
#